data_AF-A0A3D4ES55-F1
#
_entry.id   AF-A0A3D4ES55-F1
#
_cell.length_a   1.000
_cell.length_b   1.000
_cell.length_c   1.000
_cell.angle_alpha   90.00
_cell.angle_beta   90.00
_cell.angle_gamma   90.00
#
_symmetry.space_group_name_H-M   'P 1'
#
loop_
_entity.id
_entity.type
_entity.pdbx_description
1 polymer ?
#
loop_
_entity_poly.entity_id
_entity_poly.type
_entity_poly.pdbx_seq_one_letter_code
_entity_poly.pdbx_strand_id
1 'polypeptide(L)'
;MDMKKMIAIAALFVATTTFAQEQPRGERFKKMMDATPEEMAELQTKRLTLALVLDDKQQKQVYDLQLAEAKERKAQWEERAAKKSTREKGVKPTEEEIAAMRESIKERHSEMLDKQIALQEKMQNILNEEQFDEWRKLKMKRHDRMAMRDGKRGERSHDRNQKAKWRK
;
A
#
# COMPACT_ATOMS: atom_id res chain seq x y z
N MET A 1 27.52 -3.56 -2.18
CA MET A 1 27.70 -2.15 -1.77
C MET A 1 28.83 -1.99 -0.76
N ASP A 2 29.82 -1.16 -1.06
CA ASP A 2 30.95 -0.88 -0.17
C ASP A 2 30.52 -0.02 1.04
N MET A 3 31.10 -0.25 2.23
CA MET A 3 30.81 0.49 3.48
C MET A 3 30.92 2.02 3.31
N LYS A 4 31.74 2.47 2.37
CA LYS A 4 31.89 3.88 1.98
C LYS A 4 30.63 4.46 1.33
N LYS A 5 29.89 3.66 0.56
CA LYS A 5 28.61 4.04 -0.06
C LYS A 5 27.49 4.13 1.00
N MET A 6 27.55 3.30 2.04
CA MET A 6 26.61 3.36 3.17
C MET A 6 26.79 4.62 4.02
N ILE A 7 28.04 5.02 4.28
CA ILE A 7 28.34 6.27 5.01
C ILE A 7 27.90 7.49 4.20
N ALA A 8 28.09 7.47 2.87
CA ALA A 8 27.63 8.55 1.99
C ALA A 8 26.09 8.67 1.94
N ILE A 9 25.37 7.54 1.97
CA ILE A 9 23.90 7.51 2.06
C ILE A 9 23.44 8.08 3.41
N ALA A 10 24.10 7.72 4.53
CA ALA A 10 23.79 8.26 5.86
C ALA A 10 24.02 9.79 5.95
N ALA A 11 25.07 10.32 5.31
CA ALA A 11 25.34 11.76 5.29
C ALA A 11 24.28 12.55 4.48
N LEU A 12 23.68 11.95 3.45
CA LEU A 12 22.61 12.58 2.65
C LEU A 12 21.31 12.77 3.45
N PHE A 13 21.07 11.96 4.49
CA PHE A 13 19.87 12.05 5.33
C PHE A 13 19.88 13.24 6.29
N VAL A 14 21.05 13.72 6.71
CA VAL A 14 21.15 14.89 7.59
C VAL A 14 20.70 16.17 6.87
N ALA A 15 20.76 16.19 5.53
CA ALA A 15 20.42 17.36 4.72
C ALA A 15 18.92 17.49 4.35
N THR A 16 18.06 16.50 4.61
CA THR A 16 16.67 16.49 4.11
C THR A 16 15.58 16.70 5.16
N THR A 17 15.94 17.02 6.42
CA THR A 17 14.97 17.26 7.49
C THR A 17 14.22 18.61 7.40
N THR A 18 14.52 19.46 6.40
CA THR A 18 13.97 20.83 6.29
C THR A 18 12.76 21.00 5.36
N PHE A 19 12.24 19.96 4.70
CA PHE A 19 11.06 20.06 3.83
C PHE A 19 9.81 19.36 4.40
N ALA A 20 9.39 19.77 5.59
CA ALA A 20 8.07 19.40 6.13
C ALA A 20 6.97 20.34 5.60
N GLN A 21 6.80 20.41 4.27
CA GLN A 21 5.71 21.21 3.68
C GLN A 21 4.40 20.43 3.75
N GLU A 22 3.42 20.98 4.48
CA GLU A 22 2.07 20.44 4.68
C GLU A 22 1.26 20.54 3.37
N GLN A 23 1.55 19.68 2.40
CA GLN A 23 0.73 19.57 1.20
C GLN A 23 -0.65 18.99 1.56
N PRO A 24 -1.75 19.56 1.04
CA PRO A 24 -3.09 19.03 1.27
C PRO A 24 -3.16 17.57 0.83
N ARG A 25 -3.79 16.71 1.64
CA ARG A 25 -3.83 15.25 1.45
C ARG A 25 -4.28 14.81 0.04
N GLY A 26 -5.09 15.63 -0.64
CA GLY A 26 -5.57 15.37 -2.00
C GLY A 26 -4.47 15.46 -3.07
N GLU A 27 -3.57 16.44 -2.97
CA GLU A 27 -2.47 16.62 -3.94
C GLU A 27 -1.41 15.53 -3.80
N ARG A 28 -1.09 15.13 -2.57
CA ARG A 28 -0.17 14.01 -2.32
C ARG A 28 -0.70 12.71 -2.90
N PHE A 29 -2.01 12.48 -2.78
CA PHE A 29 -2.66 11.31 -3.35
C PHE A 29 -2.64 11.35 -4.88
N LYS A 30 -2.93 12.51 -5.49
CA LYS A 30 -2.89 12.69 -6.94
C LYS A 30 -1.48 12.45 -7.51
N LYS A 31 -0.44 13.05 -6.90
CA LYS A 31 0.96 12.82 -7.31
C LYS A 31 1.38 11.35 -7.22
N MET A 32 0.84 10.61 -6.25
CA MET A 32 1.10 9.17 -6.14
C MET A 32 0.39 8.36 -7.25
N MET A 33 -0.73 8.84 -7.77
CA MET A 33 -1.44 8.23 -8.90
C MET A 33 -0.73 8.47 -10.23
N ASP A 34 -0.09 9.63 -10.36
CA ASP A 34 0.60 10.01 -11.60
C ASP A 34 1.97 9.31 -11.75
N ALA A 35 2.47 8.69 -10.68
CA ALA A 35 3.74 7.96 -10.71
C ALA A 35 3.68 6.73 -11.64
N THR A 36 4.79 6.44 -12.31
CA THR A 36 4.92 5.24 -13.15
C THR A 36 5.11 4.00 -12.27
N PRO A 37 4.72 2.80 -12.74
CA PRO A 37 5.02 1.55 -12.04
C PRO A 37 6.51 1.39 -11.71
N GLU A 38 7.39 1.84 -12.62
CA GLU A 38 8.84 1.83 -12.49
C GLU A 38 9.32 2.74 -11.35
N GLU A 39 8.86 3.99 -11.30
CA GLU A 39 9.17 4.93 -10.20
C GLU A 39 8.69 4.39 -8.85
N MET A 40 7.50 3.80 -8.82
CA MET A 40 6.93 3.22 -7.62
C MET A 40 7.74 2.00 -7.15
N ALA A 41 8.16 1.14 -8.08
CA ALA A 41 9.00 0.00 -7.77
C ALA A 41 10.37 0.45 -7.24
N GLU A 42 11.00 1.41 -7.90
CA GLU A 42 12.29 1.96 -7.49
C GLU A 42 12.24 2.54 -6.06
N LEU A 43 11.21 3.35 -5.77
CA LEU A 43 11.02 3.93 -4.44
C LEU A 43 10.79 2.86 -3.36
N GLN A 44 10.02 1.82 -3.66
CA GLN A 44 9.80 0.73 -2.71
C GLN A 44 11.07 -0.09 -2.48
N THR A 45 11.80 -0.43 -3.53
CA THR A 45 13.09 -1.11 -3.42
C THR A 45 14.05 -0.30 -2.58
N LYS A 46 14.22 1.00 -2.84
CA LYS A 46 15.08 1.88 -2.04
C LYS A 46 14.67 1.91 -0.56
N ARG A 47 13.38 1.91 -0.25
CA ARG A 47 12.87 1.83 1.14
C ARG A 47 13.18 0.49 1.80
N LEU A 48 13.05 -0.61 1.07
CA LEU A 48 13.39 -1.94 1.57
C LEU A 48 14.90 -2.09 1.75
N THR A 49 15.71 -1.57 0.83
CA THR A 49 17.17 -1.47 0.98
C THR A 49 17.54 -0.70 2.23
N LEU A 50 16.88 0.45 2.48
CA LEU A 50 17.12 1.25 3.68
C LEU A 50 16.80 0.47 4.97
N ALA A 51 15.71 -0.28 4.98
CA ALA A 51 15.24 -0.97 6.18
C ALA A 51 15.96 -2.31 6.44
N LEU A 52 16.37 -3.01 5.39
CA LEU A 52 16.87 -4.39 5.44
C LEU A 52 18.33 -4.52 5.01
N VAL A 53 18.96 -3.44 4.56
CA VAL A 53 20.36 -3.42 4.07
C VAL A 53 20.55 -4.45 2.94
N LEU A 54 19.70 -4.37 1.93
CA LEU A 54 19.72 -5.30 0.79
C LEU A 54 21.02 -5.17 -0.01
N ASP A 55 21.61 -6.29 -0.42
CA ASP A 55 22.75 -6.30 -1.34
C ASP A 55 22.34 -6.01 -2.80
N ASP A 56 23.32 -5.86 -3.69
CA ASP A 56 23.08 -5.47 -5.09
C ASP A 56 22.28 -6.53 -5.89
N LYS A 57 22.37 -7.81 -5.51
CA LYS A 57 21.60 -8.90 -6.14
C LYS A 57 20.16 -8.89 -5.61
N GLN A 58 20.00 -8.79 -4.29
CA GLN A 58 18.70 -8.71 -3.62
C GLN A 58 17.90 -7.51 -4.10
N GLN A 59 18.54 -6.34 -4.26
CA GLN A 59 17.90 -5.12 -4.75
C GLN A 59 17.28 -5.30 -6.14
N LYS A 60 17.99 -5.97 -7.06
CA LYS A 60 17.45 -6.26 -8.41
C LYS A 60 16.23 -7.18 -8.33
N GLN A 61 16.33 -8.27 -7.57
CA GLN A 61 15.21 -9.22 -7.42
C GLN A 61 13.99 -8.59 -6.74
N VAL A 62 14.20 -7.76 -5.72
CA VAL A 62 13.13 -7.00 -5.05
C VAL A 62 12.52 -5.97 -6.00
N TYR A 63 13.33 -5.30 -6.82
CA TYR A 63 12.83 -4.36 -7.84
C TYR A 63 11.91 -5.05 -8.84
N ASP A 64 12.31 -6.17 -9.42
CA ASP A 64 11.49 -6.90 -10.39
C ASP A 64 10.15 -7.34 -9.77
N LEU A 65 10.19 -7.79 -8.52
CA LEU A 65 9.02 -8.17 -7.75
C LEU A 65 8.11 -6.95 -7.46
N GLN A 66 8.68 -5.82 -7.04
CA GLN A 66 7.91 -4.59 -6.80
C GLN A 66 7.34 -3.99 -8.08
N LEU A 67 8.03 -4.15 -9.22
CA LEU A 67 7.57 -3.69 -10.53
C LEU A 67 6.33 -4.47 -10.97
N ALA A 68 6.36 -5.80 -10.82
CA ALA A 68 5.18 -6.63 -11.08
C ALA A 68 3.99 -6.21 -10.21
N GLU A 69 4.20 -6.03 -8.90
CA GLU A 69 3.16 -5.54 -7.98
C GLU A 69 2.66 -4.13 -8.34
N ALA A 70 3.55 -3.22 -8.74
CA ALA A 70 3.20 -1.85 -9.10
C ALA A 70 2.34 -1.81 -10.37
N LYS A 71 2.68 -2.60 -11.40
CA LYS A 71 1.89 -2.73 -12.62
C LYS A 71 0.49 -3.29 -12.32
N GLU A 72 0.42 -4.34 -11.52
CA GLU A 72 -0.86 -4.92 -11.11
C GLU A 72 -1.71 -3.92 -10.32
N ARG A 73 -1.12 -3.24 -9.33
CA ARG A 73 -1.82 -2.21 -8.54
C ARG A 73 -2.37 -1.08 -9.42
N LYS A 74 -1.62 -0.64 -10.42
CA LYS A 74 -2.04 0.41 -11.36
C LYS A 74 -3.24 -0.05 -12.19
N ALA A 75 -3.16 -1.24 -12.79
CA ALA A 75 -4.26 -1.82 -13.56
C ALA A 75 -5.53 -1.99 -12.72
N GLN A 76 -5.42 -2.56 -11.52
CA GLN A 76 -6.59 -2.70 -10.64
C GLN A 76 -7.15 -1.35 -10.17
N TRP A 77 -6.32 -0.31 -10.09
CA TRP A 77 -6.79 1.02 -9.75
C TRP A 77 -7.58 1.66 -10.90
N GLU A 78 -7.08 1.57 -12.12
CA GLU A 78 -7.76 2.04 -13.33
C GLU A 78 -9.12 1.33 -13.51
N GLU A 79 -9.16 0.01 -13.31
CA GLU A 79 -10.40 -0.78 -13.35
C GLU A 79 -11.42 -0.30 -12.29
N ARG A 80 -10.96 -0.08 -11.05
CA ARG A 80 -11.84 0.43 -9.97
C ARG A 80 -12.30 1.86 -10.24
N ALA A 81 -11.45 2.71 -10.82
CA ALA A 81 -11.79 4.07 -11.19
C ALA A 81 -12.90 4.09 -12.25
N ALA A 82 -12.79 3.24 -13.28
CA ALA A 82 -13.81 3.07 -14.32
C ALA A 82 -15.13 2.52 -13.76
N LYS A 83 -15.09 1.53 -12.88
CA LYS A 83 -16.31 0.99 -12.22
C LYS A 83 -17.00 2.01 -11.30
N LYS A 84 -16.24 2.96 -10.74
CA LYS A 84 -16.78 4.00 -9.85
C LYS A 84 -17.46 5.13 -10.64
N SER A 85 -17.01 5.43 -11.87
CA SER A 85 -17.65 6.44 -12.71
C SER A 85 -18.98 5.96 -13.31
N THR A 86 -19.16 4.65 -13.50
CA THR A 86 -20.40 4.06 -14.06
C THR A 86 -21.47 3.74 -13.03
N ARG A 87 -21.15 3.79 -11.72
CA ARG A 87 -22.13 3.48 -10.67
C ARG A 87 -23.14 4.61 -10.49
N GLU A 88 -24.42 4.31 -10.69
CA GLU A 88 -25.52 5.24 -10.39
C GLU A 88 -25.54 5.59 -8.89
N LYS A 89 -25.53 6.90 -8.60
CA LYS A 89 -25.55 7.41 -7.23
C LYS A 89 -26.96 7.31 -6.68
N GLY A 90 -27.13 6.63 -5.54
CA GLY A 90 -28.38 6.66 -4.77
C GLY A 90 -29.25 5.41 -4.88
N VAL A 91 -28.95 4.49 -5.81
CA VAL A 91 -29.62 3.19 -5.88
C VAL A 91 -29.01 2.25 -4.85
N LYS A 92 -29.86 1.69 -3.98
CA LYS A 92 -29.46 0.65 -3.02
C LYS A 92 -29.52 -0.71 -3.71
N PRO A 93 -28.50 -1.57 -3.53
CA PRO A 93 -28.54 -2.92 -4.09
C PRO A 93 -29.68 -3.75 -3.47
N THR A 94 -30.22 -4.68 -4.25
CA THR A 94 -31.22 -5.67 -3.79
C THR A 94 -30.58 -6.71 -2.86
N GLU A 95 -31.37 -7.51 -2.16
CA GLU A 95 -30.83 -8.56 -1.28
C GLU A 95 -30.04 -9.63 -2.03
N GLU A 96 -30.49 -10.00 -3.23
CA GLU A 96 -29.77 -10.92 -4.12
C GLU A 96 -28.45 -10.32 -4.61
N GLU A 97 -28.45 -9.04 -4.99
CA GLU A 97 -27.22 -8.32 -5.35
C GLU A 97 -26.25 -8.23 -4.16
N ILE A 98 -26.76 -8.02 -2.94
CA ILE A 98 -25.94 -8.01 -1.73
C ILE A 98 -25.33 -9.39 -1.47
N ALA A 99 -26.09 -10.47 -1.66
CA ALA A 99 -25.58 -11.84 -1.51
C ALA A 99 -24.47 -12.14 -2.53
N ALA A 100 -24.71 -11.82 -3.82
CA ALA A 100 -23.70 -11.96 -4.87
C ALA A 100 -22.46 -11.10 -4.61
N MET A 101 -22.65 -9.87 -4.11
CA MET A 101 -21.54 -9.01 -3.69
C MET A 101 -20.73 -9.63 -2.55
N ARG A 102 -21.38 -10.23 -1.54
CA ARG A 102 -20.68 -10.89 -0.43
C ARG A 102 -19.82 -12.06 -0.90
N GLU A 103 -20.34 -12.91 -1.77
CA GLU A 103 -19.55 -14.00 -2.34
C GLU A 103 -18.36 -13.47 -3.16
N SER A 104 -18.57 -12.46 -4.01
CA SER A 104 -17.47 -11.81 -4.74
C SER A 104 -16.42 -11.18 -3.81
N ILE A 105 -16.81 -10.73 -2.62
CA ILE A 105 -15.88 -10.15 -1.63
C ILE A 105 -15.05 -11.27 -1.01
N LYS A 106 -15.66 -12.41 -0.66
CA LYS A 106 -14.94 -13.57 -0.11
C LYS A 106 -13.93 -14.12 -1.10
N GLU A 107 -14.33 -14.30 -2.35
CA GLU A 107 -13.46 -14.81 -3.42
C GLU A 107 -12.25 -13.89 -3.63
N ARG A 108 -12.49 -12.59 -3.84
CA ARG A 108 -11.42 -11.59 -3.95
C ARG A 108 -10.52 -11.55 -2.71
N HIS A 109 -11.09 -11.77 -1.52
CA HIS A 109 -10.31 -11.82 -0.29
C HIS A 109 -9.40 -13.05 -0.28
N SER A 110 -9.89 -14.22 -0.70
CA SER A 110 -9.08 -15.44 -0.87
C SER A 110 -7.93 -15.19 -1.85
N GLU A 111 -8.22 -14.69 -3.05
CA GLU A 111 -7.20 -14.40 -4.06
C GLU A 111 -6.14 -13.40 -3.56
N MET A 112 -6.55 -12.40 -2.76
CA MET A 112 -5.61 -11.48 -2.16
C MET A 112 -4.72 -12.15 -1.11
N LEU A 113 -5.23 -13.10 -0.34
CA LEU A 113 -4.43 -13.88 0.61
C LEU A 113 -3.43 -14.75 -0.14
N ASP A 114 -3.84 -15.43 -1.21
CA ASP A 114 -2.94 -16.26 -2.02
C ASP A 114 -1.81 -15.43 -2.64
N LYS A 115 -2.13 -14.23 -3.13
CA LYS A 115 -1.11 -13.28 -3.62
C LYS A 115 -0.14 -12.85 -2.51
N GLN A 116 -0.63 -12.65 -1.28
CA GLN A 116 0.22 -12.30 -0.14
C GLN A 116 1.15 -13.46 0.25
N ILE A 117 0.64 -14.70 0.21
CA ILE A 117 1.43 -15.91 0.47
C ILE A 117 2.53 -16.04 -0.60
N ALA A 118 2.18 -15.96 -1.88
CA ALA A 118 3.14 -16.05 -2.97
C ALA A 118 4.20 -14.93 -2.92
N LEU A 119 3.81 -13.72 -2.53
CA LEU A 119 4.75 -12.62 -2.30
C LEU A 119 5.71 -12.94 -1.14
N GLN A 120 5.18 -13.46 -0.04
CA GLN A 120 5.97 -13.84 1.13
C GLN A 120 7.00 -14.92 0.78
N GLU A 121 6.60 -15.96 0.06
CA GLU A 121 7.51 -17.02 -0.40
C GLU A 121 8.63 -16.46 -1.31
N LYS A 122 8.28 -15.60 -2.27
CA LYS A 122 9.28 -14.94 -3.13
C LYS A 122 10.26 -14.09 -2.32
N MET A 123 9.77 -13.33 -1.34
CA MET A 123 10.63 -12.52 -0.47
C MET A 123 11.53 -13.40 0.41
N GLN A 124 11.02 -14.52 0.93
CA GLN A 124 11.81 -15.46 1.72
C GLN A 124 12.98 -16.06 0.91
N ASN A 125 12.80 -16.27 -0.40
CA ASN A 125 13.87 -16.75 -1.28
C ASN A 125 14.92 -15.69 -1.63
N ILE A 126 14.60 -14.40 -1.48
CA ILE A 126 15.50 -13.29 -1.79
C ILE A 126 16.27 -12.84 -0.53
N LEU A 127 15.58 -12.80 0.60
CA LEU A 127 16.10 -12.32 1.88
C LEU A 127 16.78 -13.45 2.65
N ASN A 128 17.77 -13.11 3.46
CA ASN A 128 18.22 -14.02 4.51
C ASN A 128 17.22 -14.05 5.68
N GLU A 129 17.43 -14.95 6.64
CA GLU A 129 16.53 -15.16 7.77
C GLU A 129 16.27 -13.89 8.59
N GLU A 130 17.33 -13.17 8.98
CA GLU A 130 17.23 -11.95 9.77
C GLU A 130 16.48 -10.84 9.02
N GLN A 131 16.79 -10.64 7.73
CA GLN A 131 16.13 -9.67 6.87
C GLN A 131 14.65 -10.00 6.67
N PHE A 132 14.32 -11.29 6.50
CA PHE A 132 12.95 -11.74 6.33
C PHE A 132 12.13 -11.50 7.60
N ASP A 133 12.69 -11.76 8.78
CA ASP A 133 12.03 -11.49 10.05
C ASP A 133 11.76 -10.00 10.26
N GLU A 134 12.73 -9.14 9.98
CA GLU A 134 12.51 -7.69 10.03
C GLU A 134 11.47 -7.25 8.99
N TRP A 135 11.50 -7.80 7.78
CA TRP A 135 10.47 -7.55 6.77
C TRP A 135 9.06 -7.93 7.26
N ARG A 136 8.89 -9.09 7.91
CA ARG A 136 7.62 -9.51 8.53
C ARG A 136 7.17 -8.52 9.62
N LYS A 137 8.07 -8.10 10.50
CA LYS A 137 7.77 -7.11 11.55
C LYS A 137 7.35 -5.75 10.97
N LEU A 138 8.01 -5.28 9.90
CA LEU A 138 7.64 -4.05 9.20
C LEU A 138 6.22 -4.11 8.64
N LYS A 139 5.82 -5.28 8.11
CA LYS A 139 4.47 -5.53 7.61
C LYS A 139 3.43 -5.55 8.75
N MET A 140 3.73 -6.22 9.87
CA MET A 140 2.83 -6.26 11.03
C MET A 140 2.64 -4.89 11.70
N LYS A 141 3.71 -4.12 11.94
CA LYS A 141 3.61 -2.76 12.49
C LYS A 141 2.77 -1.82 11.63
N ARG A 142 2.72 -2.05 10.32
CA ARG A 142 1.83 -1.31 9.42
C ARG A 142 0.37 -1.71 9.64
N HIS A 143 0.10 -2.99 9.79
CA HIS A 143 -1.22 -3.53 10.10
C HIS A 143 -1.76 -2.96 11.42
N ASP A 144 -0.98 -2.99 12.49
CA ASP A 144 -1.41 -2.51 13.81
C ASP A 144 -1.73 -1.01 13.82
N ARG A 145 -0.90 -0.20 13.14
CA ARG A 145 -1.19 1.23 12.97
C ARG A 145 -2.46 1.49 12.18
N MET A 146 -2.81 0.62 11.23
CA MET A 146 -4.07 0.73 10.48
C MET A 146 -5.26 0.31 11.36
N ALA A 147 -5.15 -0.80 12.11
CA ALA A 147 -6.18 -1.26 13.04
C ALA A 147 -6.52 -0.21 14.11
N MET A 148 -5.50 0.42 14.71
CA MET A 148 -5.68 1.49 15.70
C MET A 148 -6.32 2.77 15.12
N ARG A 149 -6.16 3.01 13.81
CA ARG A 149 -6.76 4.15 13.12
C ARG A 149 -8.25 3.93 12.83
N ASP A 150 -8.67 2.69 12.61
CA ASP A 150 -10.06 2.37 12.30
C ASP A 150 -10.98 2.43 13.54
N GLY A 151 -10.43 2.29 14.76
CA GLY A 151 -11.16 2.58 16.00
C GLY A 151 -11.72 4.00 16.07
N LYS A 152 -10.99 5.01 15.55
CA LYS A 152 -11.46 6.42 15.43
C LYS A 152 -12.36 6.67 14.21
N ARG A 153 -12.54 5.68 13.34
CA ARG A 153 -13.32 5.82 12.10
C ARG A 153 -14.80 5.49 12.32
N GLY A 154 -15.10 4.62 13.30
CA GLY A 154 -16.46 4.33 13.76
C GLY A 154 -17.20 5.57 14.28
N GLU A 155 -16.54 6.37 15.12
CA GLU A 155 -17.09 7.63 15.66
C GLU A 155 -17.45 8.65 14.56
N ARG A 156 -16.60 8.78 13.53
CA ARG A 156 -16.83 9.71 12.40
C ARG A 156 -17.93 9.27 11.44
N SER A 157 -18.24 7.98 11.38
CA SER A 157 -19.37 7.46 10.62
C SER A 157 -20.68 7.76 11.33
N HIS A 158 -20.68 7.63 12.67
CA HIS A 158 -21.82 7.92 13.51
C HIS A 158 -22.22 9.41 13.50
N ASP A 159 -21.25 10.33 13.56
CA ASP A 159 -21.49 11.78 13.50
C ASP A 159 -22.07 12.25 12.15
N ARG A 160 -21.61 11.67 11.03
CA ARG A 160 -22.16 11.99 9.69
C ARG A 160 -23.60 11.53 9.52
N ASN A 161 -23.94 10.36 10.04
CA ASN A 161 -25.30 9.83 9.94
C ASN A 161 -26.26 10.57 10.88
N GLN A 162 -25.78 11.02 12.05
CA GLN A 162 -26.57 11.91 12.93
C GLN A 162 -26.82 13.27 12.29
N LYS A 163 -25.79 13.97 11.78
CA LYS A 163 -25.95 15.29 11.13
C LYS A 163 -26.88 15.27 9.91
N ALA A 164 -26.94 14.17 9.16
CA ALA A 164 -27.89 14.01 8.06
C ALA A 164 -29.34 13.85 8.56
N LYS A 165 -29.54 13.30 9.76
CA LYS A 165 -30.84 13.10 10.40
C LYS A 165 -31.46 14.40 10.92
N TRP A 166 -30.64 15.38 11.27
CA TRP A 166 -31.05 16.70 11.78
C TRP A 166 -31.15 17.79 10.70
N ARG A 167 -30.94 17.46 9.42
CA ARG A 167 -31.06 18.38 8.26
C ARG A 167 -32.30 18.10 7.38
N LYS A 168 -33.23 17.29 7.89
CA LYS A 168 -34.61 17.20 7.40
C LYS A 168 -35.51 17.94 8.36
#